data_AF-A0A2L0BXM5-F1
#
_entry.id   AF-A0A2L0BXM5-F1
#
_cell.length_a   1.000
_cell.length_b   1.000
_cell.length_c   1.000
_cell.angle_alpha   90.00
_cell.angle_beta   90.00
_cell.angle_gamma   90.00
#
_symmetry.space_group_name_H-M   'P 1'
#
loop_
_entity.id
_entity.type
_entity.pdbx_description
1 polymer ?
#
loop_
_entity_poly.entity_id
_entity_poly.type
_entity_poly.pdbx_seq_one_letter_code
_entity_poly.pdbx_strand_id
1 'polypeptide(L)'
;LSLKSVFFPIITAIMIWFWRRVHILTRTPALLEYMLISLGGTVTFLNLPLEFLTLYFNMPYMLLLSDIRQGIFYAMLLSFWIIFAGEHMLIQDHGERNTLKLYWKHLSAIVIGCLSLLVFDLCERGVQLYNPFFSIWVTPLGTNLALSFIILAGISASIYFIFLCYMIWTVFRNISIKRSVLPTMSTARRLHYEGIIYRFNFLMLATVICAAITIISFILSQVAEGQNKWDENMEMEVSSALF
;
A
#
# COMPACT_ATOMS: atom_id res chain seq x y z
N LEU A 1 20.44 -6.03 -1.19
CA LEU A 1 20.90 -4.79 -1.85
C LEU A 1 20.88 -4.87 -3.38
N SER A 2 21.42 -5.93 -3.97
CA SER A 2 21.42 -6.16 -5.43
C SER A 2 20.02 -6.04 -6.04
N LEU A 3 19.01 -6.65 -5.42
CA LEU A 3 17.62 -6.58 -5.86
C LEU A 3 17.11 -5.13 -5.98
N LYS A 4 17.24 -4.32 -4.91
CA LYS A 4 16.88 -2.89 -4.93
C LYS A 4 17.60 -2.13 -6.04
N SER A 5 18.89 -2.38 -6.25
CA SER A 5 19.69 -1.71 -7.28
C SER A 5 19.28 -2.03 -8.71
N VAL A 6 18.75 -3.22 -8.96
CA VAL A 6 18.24 -3.64 -10.28
C VAL A 6 16.84 -3.11 -10.51
N PHE A 7 15.96 -3.21 -9.51
CA PHE A 7 14.57 -2.78 -9.66
C PHE A 7 14.41 -1.26 -9.69
N PHE A 8 15.25 -0.50 -8.99
CA PHE A 8 15.20 0.96 -8.99
C PHE A 8 15.23 1.62 -10.39
N PRO A 9 16.24 1.36 -11.25
CA PRO A 9 16.28 1.95 -12.60
C PRO A 9 15.16 1.43 -13.50
N ILE A 10 14.76 0.16 -13.36
CA ILE A 10 13.66 -0.43 -14.14
C ILE A 10 12.34 0.27 -13.82
N ILE A 11 11.99 0.40 -12.55
CA ILE A 11 10.75 1.05 -12.11
C ILE A 11 10.77 2.53 -12.50
N THR A 12 11.91 3.21 -12.32
CA THR A 12 12.07 4.61 -12.74
C THR A 12 11.84 4.78 -14.25
N ALA A 13 12.39 3.90 -15.08
CA ALA A 13 12.20 3.94 -16.54
C ALA A 13 10.72 3.72 -16.93
N ILE A 14 10.04 2.76 -16.30
CA ILE A 14 8.61 2.49 -16.51
C ILE A 14 7.78 3.71 -16.11
N MET A 15 8.12 4.36 -14.99
CA MET A 15 7.45 5.55 -14.49
C MET A 15 7.57 6.74 -15.44
N ILE A 16 8.78 7.02 -15.92
CA ILE A 16 9.03 8.07 -16.92
C ILE A 16 8.26 7.77 -18.20
N TRP A 17 8.28 6.52 -18.67
CA TRP A 17 7.56 6.09 -19.86
C TRP A 17 6.04 6.26 -19.69
N PHE A 18 5.48 5.84 -18.55
CA PHE A 18 4.06 5.95 -18.25
C PHE A 18 3.62 7.42 -18.22
N TRP A 19 4.38 8.28 -17.53
CA TRP A 19 4.07 9.71 -17.45
C TRP A 19 4.13 10.41 -18.80
N ARG A 20 5.15 10.09 -19.60
CA ARG A 20 5.26 10.59 -20.97
C ARG A 20 4.06 10.17 -21.81
N ARG A 21 3.62 8.91 -21.70
CA ARG A 21 2.45 8.41 -22.44
C ARG A 21 1.18 9.13 -22.03
N VAL A 22 0.97 9.38 -20.74
CA VAL A 22 -0.20 10.13 -20.25
C VAL A 22 -0.23 11.55 -20.83
N HIS A 23 0.90 12.26 -20.86
CA HIS A 23 0.99 13.62 -21.39
C HIS A 23 0.84 13.76 -22.91
N ILE A 24 1.02 12.68 -23.67
CA ILE A 24 0.78 12.69 -25.12
C ILE A 24 -0.72 12.76 -25.44
N LEU A 25 -1.60 12.34 -24.52
CA LEU A 25 -3.03 12.43 -24.73
C LEU A 25 -3.51 13.88 -24.58
N THR A 26 -4.47 14.29 -25.41
CA THR A 26 -5.07 15.64 -25.41
C THR A 26 -6.02 15.93 -24.23
N ARG A 27 -6.08 15.04 -23.23
CA ARG A 27 -6.96 15.14 -22.06
C ARG A 27 -6.16 15.45 -20.80
N THR A 28 -6.80 16.04 -19.80
CA THR A 28 -6.21 16.15 -18.47
C THR A 28 -6.08 14.76 -17.84
N PRO A 29 -4.96 14.45 -17.15
CA PRO A 29 -4.78 13.14 -16.51
C PRO A 29 -5.89 12.84 -15.49
N ALA A 30 -6.32 11.58 -15.44
CA ALA A 30 -7.35 11.13 -14.51
C ALA A 30 -6.79 11.01 -13.08
N LEU A 31 -7.67 11.05 -12.07
CA LEU A 31 -7.26 10.88 -10.67
C LEU A 31 -6.50 9.56 -10.45
N LEU A 32 -6.95 8.47 -11.09
CA LEU A 32 -6.27 7.17 -11.03
C LEU A 32 -4.86 7.21 -11.64
N GLU A 33 -4.62 7.99 -12.69
CA GLU A 33 -3.30 8.12 -13.31
C GLU A 33 -2.34 8.87 -12.36
N TYR A 34 -2.82 9.90 -11.66
CA TYR A 34 -2.05 10.58 -10.60
C TYR A 34 -1.75 9.64 -9.42
N MET A 35 -2.72 8.83 -9.00
CA MET A 35 -2.53 7.87 -7.91
C MET A 35 -1.57 6.74 -8.27
N LEU A 36 -1.58 6.27 -9.52
CA LEU A 36 -0.61 5.28 -10.00
C LEU A 36 0.81 5.86 -10.03
N ILE A 37 0.95 7.14 -10.42
CA ILE A 37 2.24 7.81 -10.40
C ILE A 37 2.75 8.02 -8.97
N SER A 38 1.88 8.45 -8.05
CA SER A 38 2.31 8.62 -6.66
C SER A 38 2.68 7.27 -6.02
N LEU A 39 1.93 6.20 -6.29
CA LEU A 39 2.27 4.85 -5.84
C LEU A 39 3.58 4.34 -6.44
N GLY A 40 3.80 4.50 -7.75
CA GLY A 40 5.06 4.12 -8.37
C GLY A 40 6.24 4.98 -7.87
N GLY A 41 5.99 6.23 -7.53
CA GLY A 41 6.94 7.12 -6.87
C GLY A 41 7.35 6.60 -5.49
N THR A 42 6.40 6.15 -4.65
CA THR A 42 6.75 5.58 -3.34
C THR A 42 7.45 4.23 -3.45
N VAL A 43 7.10 3.38 -4.42
CA VAL A 43 7.84 2.15 -4.72
C VAL A 43 9.28 2.45 -5.17
N THR A 44 9.47 3.47 -6.01
CA THR A 44 10.79 3.94 -6.42
C THR A 44 11.57 4.47 -5.23
N PHE A 45 10.91 5.23 -4.36
CA PHE A 45 11.50 5.73 -3.12
C PHE A 45 11.88 4.61 -2.15
N LEU A 46 11.15 3.49 -2.10
CA LEU A 46 11.47 2.31 -1.29
C LEU A 46 12.65 1.50 -1.86
N ASN A 47 12.78 1.44 -3.19
CA ASN A 47 13.86 0.73 -3.86
C ASN A 47 15.15 1.55 -4.05
N LEU A 48 15.14 2.84 -3.70
CA LEU A 48 16.34 3.66 -3.76
C LEU A 48 17.45 3.04 -2.89
N PRO A 49 18.63 2.69 -3.46
CA PRO A 49 19.61 1.88 -2.75
C PRO A 49 20.50 2.76 -1.83
N LEU A 50 19.86 3.48 -0.90
CA LEU A 50 20.52 4.34 0.10
C LEU A 50 21.43 3.53 1.03
N GLU A 51 21.17 2.24 1.18
CA GLU A 51 21.95 1.33 1.99
C GLU A 51 23.40 1.22 1.50
N PHE A 52 23.72 1.52 0.23
CA PHE A 52 25.12 1.57 -0.21
C PHE A 52 25.91 2.69 0.45
N LEU A 53 25.25 3.78 0.87
CA LEU A 53 25.92 4.88 1.55
C LEU A 53 26.43 4.47 2.94
N THR A 54 25.83 3.45 3.56
CA THR A 54 26.26 2.97 4.88
C THR A 54 27.61 2.27 4.85
N LEU A 55 28.09 1.85 3.67
CA LEU A 55 29.45 1.31 3.48
C LEU A 55 30.52 2.37 3.66
N TYR A 56 30.21 3.64 3.35
CA TYR A 56 31.15 4.75 3.39
C TYR A 56 30.92 5.67 4.60
N PHE A 57 29.67 5.80 5.04
CA PHE A 57 29.28 6.68 6.13
C PHE A 57 28.53 5.92 7.21
N ASN A 58 28.85 6.19 8.48
CA ASN A 58 28.11 5.59 9.58
C ASN A 58 26.75 6.31 9.73
N MET A 59 25.66 5.64 9.32
CA MET A 59 24.30 6.20 9.31
C MET A 59 23.38 5.46 10.31
N PRO A 60 23.38 5.80 11.61
CA PRO A 60 22.60 5.10 12.62
C PRO A 60 21.07 5.22 12.40
N TYR A 61 20.61 6.25 11.68
CA TYR A 61 19.19 6.49 11.37
C TYR A 61 18.63 5.61 10.25
N MET A 62 19.40 4.68 9.70
CA MET A 62 19.01 3.91 8.52
C MET A 62 17.78 3.02 8.76
N LEU A 63 17.64 2.44 9.96
CA LEU A 63 16.44 1.64 10.31
C LEU A 63 15.19 2.51 10.29
N LEU A 64 15.22 3.63 11.04
CA LEU A 64 14.10 4.57 11.10
C LEU A 64 13.72 5.10 9.70
N LEU A 65 14.71 5.41 8.87
CA LEU A 65 14.47 5.85 7.50
C LEU A 65 13.81 4.76 6.65
N SER A 66 14.21 3.49 6.83
CA SER A 66 13.58 2.36 6.15
C SER A 66 12.12 2.18 6.57
N ASP A 67 11.81 2.30 7.85
CA ASP A 67 10.43 2.19 8.36
C ASP A 67 9.56 3.33 7.82
N ILE A 68 10.07 4.56 7.83
CA ILE A 68 9.36 5.72 7.26
C ILE A 68 9.06 5.49 5.77
N ARG A 69 10.03 4.98 5.00
CA ARG A 69 9.85 4.67 3.58
C ARG A 69 8.76 3.62 3.36
N GLN A 70 8.76 2.55 4.14
CA GLN A 70 7.74 1.51 4.10
C GLN A 70 6.37 2.04 4.52
N GLY A 71 6.30 2.82 5.60
CA GLY A 71 5.07 3.46 6.06
C GLY A 71 4.43 4.37 5.01
N ILE A 72 5.24 5.19 4.32
CA ILE A 72 4.78 6.03 3.21
C ILE A 72 4.25 5.17 2.05
N PHE A 73 4.93 4.09 1.71
CA PHE A 73 4.45 3.15 0.68
C PHE A 73 3.10 2.54 1.05
N TYR A 74 2.95 2.01 2.27
CA TYR A 74 1.69 1.41 2.72
C TYR A 74 0.56 2.44 2.78
N ALA A 75 0.81 3.65 3.28
CA ALA A 75 -0.17 4.74 3.29
C ALA A 75 -0.69 5.06 1.88
N MET A 76 0.21 5.13 0.89
CA MET A 76 -0.15 5.37 -0.50
C MET A 76 -0.88 4.19 -1.14
N LEU A 77 -0.49 2.95 -0.84
CA LEU A 77 -1.16 1.75 -1.31
C LEU A 77 -2.60 1.66 -0.79
N LEU A 78 -2.82 1.89 0.50
CA LEU A 78 -4.15 1.89 1.10
C LEU A 78 -5.01 3.04 0.52
N SER A 79 -4.41 4.21 0.33
CA SER A 79 -5.08 5.36 -0.30
C SER A 79 -5.48 5.06 -1.74
N PHE A 80 -4.60 4.41 -2.51
CA PHE A 80 -4.89 3.96 -3.88
C PHE A 80 -6.11 3.03 -3.91
N TRP A 81 -6.21 2.05 -3.02
CA TRP A 81 -7.33 1.10 -3.00
C TRP A 81 -8.68 1.75 -2.73
N ILE A 82 -8.76 2.69 -1.78
CA ILE A 82 -10.02 3.42 -1.52
C ILE A 82 -10.42 4.28 -2.72
N ILE A 83 -9.47 5.03 -3.29
CA ILE A 83 -9.75 5.89 -4.43
C ILE A 83 -10.13 5.03 -5.65
N PHE A 84 -9.44 3.91 -5.87
CA PHE A 84 -9.75 2.97 -6.94
C PHE A 84 -11.17 2.39 -6.81
N ALA A 85 -11.53 1.87 -5.63
CA ALA A 85 -12.87 1.38 -5.39
C ALA A 85 -13.94 2.49 -5.54
N GLY A 86 -13.61 3.71 -5.10
CA GLY A 86 -14.49 4.87 -5.18
C GLY A 86 -14.77 5.35 -6.59
N GLU A 87 -13.74 5.47 -7.42
CA GLU A 87 -13.88 5.86 -8.83
C GLU A 87 -14.76 4.85 -9.58
N HIS A 88 -14.56 3.56 -9.34
CA HIS A 88 -15.35 2.50 -9.96
C HIS A 88 -16.80 2.42 -9.46
N MET A 89 -17.11 2.97 -8.27
CA MET A 89 -18.46 3.15 -7.77
C MET A 89 -19.18 4.34 -8.44
N LEU A 90 -18.47 5.47 -8.63
CA LEU A 90 -19.04 6.74 -9.12
C LEU A 90 -19.22 6.83 -10.64
N ILE A 91 -18.62 5.93 -11.43
CA ILE A 91 -18.88 5.78 -12.88
C ILE A 91 -20.39 5.57 -13.17
N GLN A 92 -21.21 5.32 -12.14
CA GLN A 92 -22.62 5.03 -12.28
C GLN A 92 -23.58 6.21 -12.08
N ASP A 93 -23.23 7.25 -11.33
CA ASP A 93 -24.25 8.22 -10.90
C ASP A 93 -24.15 9.64 -11.47
N HIS A 94 -23.03 10.37 -11.48
CA HIS A 94 -23.00 11.71 -12.09
C HIS A 94 -21.60 12.09 -12.61
N GLY A 95 -21.55 12.74 -13.78
CA GLY A 95 -20.33 13.17 -14.47
C GLY A 95 -19.60 14.34 -13.82
N GLU A 96 -19.58 14.42 -12.48
CA GLU A 96 -18.79 15.42 -11.77
C GLU A 96 -17.33 14.98 -11.69
N ARG A 97 -16.42 15.93 -11.85
CA ARG A 97 -14.97 15.67 -11.76
C ARG A 97 -14.64 15.27 -10.32
N ASN A 98 -14.22 14.03 -10.15
CA ASN A 98 -13.81 13.50 -8.86
C ASN A 98 -12.63 14.31 -8.32
N THR A 99 -12.84 14.94 -7.17
CA THR A 99 -11.78 15.63 -6.42
C THR A 99 -11.45 14.81 -5.19
N LEU A 100 -10.19 14.83 -4.78
CA LEU A 100 -9.71 14.18 -3.54
C LEU A 100 -10.52 14.60 -2.30
N LYS A 101 -11.18 15.77 -2.35
CA LYS A 101 -12.04 16.27 -1.27
C LYS A 101 -13.22 15.35 -0.97
N LEU A 102 -13.76 14.66 -1.98
CA LEU A 102 -14.88 13.72 -1.79
C LEU A 102 -14.47 12.53 -0.90
N TYR A 103 -13.20 12.10 -1.00
CA TYR A 103 -12.65 10.97 -0.26
C TYR A 103 -11.95 11.37 1.05
N TRP A 104 -11.93 12.66 1.39
CA TRP A 104 -11.13 13.19 2.50
C TRP A 104 -11.43 12.52 3.85
N LYS A 105 -12.71 12.22 4.12
CA LYS A 105 -13.12 11.54 5.37
C LYS A 105 -12.57 10.11 5.48
N HIS A 106 -12.37 9.45 4.35
CA HIS A 106 -11.82 8.08 4.32
C HIS A 106 -10.30 8.10 4.35
N LEU A 107 -9.69 9.03 3.61
CA LEU A 107 -8.25 9.28 3.64
C LEU A 107 -7.77 9.72 5.02
N SER A 108 -8.56 10.51 5.76
CA SER A 108 -8.19 10.94 7.11
C SER A 108 -8.00 9.77 8.08
N ALA A 109 -8.77 8.68 7.94
CA ALA A 109 -8.59 7.50 8.78
C ALA A 109 -7.22 6.83 8.55
N ILE A 110 -6.80 6.72 7.29
CA ILE A 110 -5.47 6.19 6.92
C ILE A 110 -4.38 7.11 7.46
N VAL A 111 -4.52 8.43 7.24
CA VAL A 111 -3.53 9.41 7.68
C VAL A 111 -3.37 9.40 9.20
N ILE A 112 -4.46 9.33 9.96
CA ILE A 112 -4.41 9.24 11.43
C ILE A 112 -3.71 7.96 11.88
N GLY A 113 -4.03 6.81 11.27
CA GLY A 113 -3.38 5.54 11.57
C GLY A 113 -1.88 5.57 11.27
N CYS A 114 -1.49 5.97 10.07
CA CYS A 114 -0.09 6.08 9.67
C CYS A 114 0.67 7.11 10.53
N LEU A 115 0.05 8.24 10.88
CA LEU A 115 0.67 9.24 11.76
C LEU A 115 0.87 8.69 13.16
N SER A 116 -0.09 7.94 13.71
CA SER A 116 0.08 7.31 15.04
C SER A 116 1.23 6.31 15.07
N LEU A 117 1.38 5.47 14.02
CA LEU A 117 2.50 4.55 13.89
C LEU A 117 3.83 5.29 13.70
N LEU A 118 3.85 6.36 12.89
CA LEU A 118 5.04 7.19 12.71
C LEU A 118 5.50 7.83 14.03
N VAL A 119 4.57 8.35 14.82
CA VAL A 119 4.88 8.92 16.14
C VAL A 119 5.41 7.84 17.08
N PHE A 120 4.84 6.64 17.04
CA PHE A 120 5.36 5.49 17.79
C PHE A 120 6.80 5.14 17.39
N ASP A 121 7.08 4.99 16.09
CA ASP A 121 8.41 4.69 15.57
C ASP A 121 9.43 5.78 15.92
N LEU A 122 9.04 7.06 15.85
CA LEU A 122 9.88 8.18 16.26
C LEU A 122 10.18 8.17 17.77
N CYS A 123 9.19 7.82 18.60
CA CYS A 123 9.38 7.72 20.04
C CYS A 123 10.28 6.53 20.43
N GLU A 124 10.17 5.39 19.75
CA GLU A 124 10.96 4.19 20.03
C GLU A 124 12.33 4.25 19.32
N ARG A 125 12.33 4.16 17.99
CA ARG A 125 13.56 4.07 17.18
C ARG A 125 14.27 5.42 17.03
N GLY A 126 13.55 6.54 17.09
CA GLY A 126 14.15 7.87 17.04
C GLY A 126 14.98 8.19 18.29
N VAL A 127 14.50 7.83 19.48
CA VAL A 127 15.26 8.02 20.73
C VAL A 127 16.42 7.03 20.84
N GLN A 128 16.28 5.83 20.25
CA GLN A 128 17.36 4.84 20.16
C GLN A 128 18.61 5.36 19.42
N LEU A 129 18.48 6.39 18.58
CA LEU A 129 19.63 7.04 17.92
C LEU A 129 20.56 7.76 18.90
N TYR A 130 20.01 8.28 20.00
CA TYR A 130 20.80 8.92 21.05
C TYR A 130 21.18 7.92 22.15
N ASN A 131 20.25 7.03 22.52
CA ASN A 131 20.47 6.02 23.54
C ASN A 131 20.05 4.63 23.03
N PRO A 132 20.99 3.77 22.60
CA PRO A 132 20.66 2.46 22.02
C PRO A 132 20.00 1.49 23.03
N PHE A 133 20.10 1.77 24.33
CA PHE A 133 19.47 0.98 25.38
C PHE A 133 18.08 1.51 25.78
N PHE A 134 17.61 2.58 25.13
CA PHE A 134 16.28 3.11 25.37
C PHE A 134 15.22 2.14 24.86
N SER A 135 14.21 1.91 25.71
CA SER A 135 13.00 1.18 25.35
C SER A 135 11.81 1.88 25.99
N ILE A 136 10.85 2.26 25.15
CA ILE A 136 9.62 2.95 25.59
C ILE A 136 8.82 2.10 26.59
N TRP A 137 8.99 0.78 26.52
CA TRP A 137 8.31 -0.23 27.34
C TRP A 137 8.78 -0.31 28.79
N VAL A 138 9.91 0.33 29.13
CA VAL A 138 10.49 0.26 30.49
C VAL A 138 9.78 1.21 31.44
N THR A 139 9.24 2.33 30.94
CA THR A 139 8.56 3.33 31.78
C THR A 139 7.05 3.17 31.70
N PRO A 140 6.31 3.29 32.82
CA PRO A 140 4.86 3.11 32.80
C PRO A 140 4.15 4.16 31.94
N LEU A 141 4.66 5.40 31.92
CA LEU A 141 4.16 6.46 31.05
C LEU A 141 4.43 6.16 29.56
N GLY A 142 5.64 5.71 29.23
CA GLY A 142 6.00 5.33 27.87
C GLY A 142 5.16 4.17 27.35
N THR A 143 5.01 3.10 28.13
CA THR A 143 4.18 1.94 27.78
C THR A 143 2.73 2.32 27.51
N ASN A 144 2.12 3.16 28.36
CA ASN A 144 0.74 3.61 28.15
C ASN A 144 0.60 4.44 26.86
N LEU A 145 1.56 5.31 26.56
CA LEU A 145 1.58 6.09 25.32
C LEU A 145 1.78 5.20 24.09
N ALA A 146 2.74 4.28 24.13
CA ALA A 146 3.00 3.30 23.07
C ALA A 146 1.76 2.47 22.75
N LEU A 147 1.14 1.88 23.77
CA LEU A 147 -0.10 1.12 23.62
C LEU A 147 -1.22 1.98 23.05
N SER A 148 -1.35 3.24 23.47
CA SER A 148 -2.37 4.16 22.94
C SER A 148 -2.21 4.40 21.44
N PHE A 149 -0.98 4.60 20.95
CA PHE A 149 -0.72 4.77 19.51
C PHE A 149 -1.00 3.49 18.72
N ILE A 150 -0.58 2.33 19.24
CA ILE A 150 -0.82 1.03 18.59
C ILE A 150 -2.33 0.73 18.53
N ILE A 151 -3.07 0.97 19.61
CA ILE A 151 -4.53 0.78 19.66
C ILE A 151 -5.23 1.73 18.69
N LEU A 152 -4.83 3.00 18.65
CA LEU A 152 -5.39 3.98 17.72
C LEU A 152 -5.16 3.56 16.25
N ALA A 153 -3.95 3.10 15.93
CA ALA A 153 -3.62 2.56 14.63
C ALA A 153 -4.48 1.33 14.28
N GLY A 154 -4.63 0.39 15.22
CA GLY A 154 -5.46 -0.81 15.05
C GLY A 154 -6.93 -0.50 14.81
N ILE A 155 -7.51 0.45 15.55
CA ILE A 155 -8.89 0.91 15.34
C ILE A 155 -9.03 1.55 13.96
N SER A 156 -8.10 2.42 13.56
CA SER A 156 -8.13 3.07 12.26
C SER A 156 -8.03 2.07 11.09
N ALA A 157 -7.16 1.07 11.22
CA ALA A 157 -7.00 -0.01 10.24
C ALA A 157 -8.26 -0.88 10.14
N SER A 158 -8.92 -1.15 11.27
CA SER A 158 -10.17 -1.92 11.32
C SER A 158 -11.33 -1.18 10.64
N ILE A 159 -11.48 0.12 10.93
CA ILE A 159 -12.47 0.98 10.26
C ILE A 159 -12.21 1.04 8.75
N TYR A 160 -10.94 1.23 8.36
CA TYR A 160 -10.53 1.21 6.95
C TYR A 160 -10.91 -0.11 6.27
N PHE A 161 -10.63 -1.25 6.90
CA PHE A 161 -10.87 -2.56 6.31
C PHE A 161 -12.37 -2.83 6.12
N ILE A 162 -13.20 -2.55 7.13
CA ILE A 162 -14.66 -2.69 7.03
C ILE A 162 -15.20 -1.82 5.88
N PHE A 163 -14.71 -0.58 5.80
CA PHE A 163 -15.12 0.36 4.76
C PHE A 163 -14.70 -0.12 3.35
N LEU A 164 -13.46 -0.59 3.18
CA LEU A 164 -12.98 -1.13 1.92
C LEU A 164 -13.82 -2.34 1.47
N CYS A 165 -14.12 -3.26 2.38
CA CYS A 165 -15.00 -4.40 2.11
C CYS A 165 -16.40 -3.96 1.68
N TYR A 166 -16.98 -2.97 2.35
CA TYR A 166 -18.28 -2.41 1.97
C TYR A 166 -18.26 -1.78 0.56
N MET A 167 -17.21 -1.02 0.24
CA MET A 167 -17.07 -0.42 -1.09
C MET A 167 -16.92 -1.48 -2.18
N ILE A 168 -16.04 -2.46 -1.98
CA ILE A 168 -15.82 -3.55 -2.93
C ILE A 168 -17.13 -4.33 -3.15
N TRP A 169 -17.84 -4.67 -2.07
CA TRP A 169 -19.15 -5.33 -2.15
C TRP A 169 -20.15 -4.51 -2.97
N THR A 170 -20.22 -3.20 -2.71
CA THR A 170 -21.11 -2.29 -3.43
C THR A 170 -20.75 -2.23 -4.91
N VAL A 171 -19.47 -2.15 -5.26
CA VAL A 171 -18.99 -2.16 -6.66
C VAL A 171 -19.38 -3.46 -7.34
N PHE A 172 -19.17 -4.62 -6.71
CA PHE A 172 -19.57 -5.91 -7.29
C PHE A 172 -21.08 -6.02 -7.49
N ARG A 173 -21.89 -5.58 -6.51
CA ARG A 173 -23.35 -5.55 -6.64
C ARG A 173 -23.78 -4.65 -7.80
N ASN A 174 -23.19 -3.47 -7.91
CA ASN A 174 -23.45 -2.49 -8.95
C ASN A 174 -23.05 -2.98 -10.34
N ILE A 175 -21.92 -3.69 -10.47
CA ILE A 175 -21.51 -4.36 -11.70
C ILE A 175 -22.50 -5.46 -12.07
N SER A 176 -22.94 -6.27 -11.10
CA SER A 176 -23.92 -7.34 -11.34
C SER A 176 -25.24 -6.80 -11.88
N ILE A 177 -25.74 -5.71 -11.30
CA ILE A 177 -26.96 -5.04 -11.77
C ILE A 177 -26.75 -4.46 -13.17
N LYS A 178 -25.66 -3.72 -13.42
CA LYS A 178 -25.39 -3.18 -14.77
C LYS A 178 -25.24 -4.28 -15.82
N ARG A 179 -24.69 -5.45 -15.44
CA ARG A 179 -24.49 -6.56 -16.36
C ARG A 179 -25.79 -7.11 -16.94
N SER A 180 -26.89 -7.06 -16.19
CA SER A 180 -28.21 -7.48 -16.70
C SER A 180 -28.80 -6.49 -17.71
N VAL A 181 -28.38 -5.23 -17.69
CA VAL A 181 -28.86 -4.16 -18.59
C VAL A 181 -27.91 -3.88 -19.76
N LEU A 182 -26.70 -4.46 -19.77
CA LEU A 182 -25.76 -4.36 -20.89
C LEU A 182 -26.33 -4.78 -22.27
N PRO A 183 -27.13 -5.85 -22.41
CA PRO A 183 -27.59 -6.30 -23.73
C PRO A 183 -28.59 -5.33 -24.40
N THR A 184 -29.16 -4.38 -23.65
CA THR A 184 -30.11 -3.38 -24.20
C THR A 184 -29.43 -2.07 -24.62
N MET A 185 -28.11 -1.95 -24.43
CA MET A 185 -27.34 -0.75 -24.78
C MET A 185 -26.74 -0.81 -26.19
N SER A 186 -26.42 0.35 -26.76
CA SER A 186 -25.68 0.43 -28.03
C SER A 186 -24.31 -0.24 -27.93
N THR A 187 -23.86 -0.86 -29.02
CA THR A 187 -22.62 -1.66 -29.09
C THR A 187 -21.38 -0.90 -28.62
N ALA A 188 -21.22 0.36 -29.02
CA ALA A 188 -20.10 1.20 -28.61
C ALA A 188 -20.06 1.47 -27.09
N ARG A 189 -21.24 1.70 -26.48
CA ARG A 189 -21.37 1.94 -25.04
C ARG A 189 -21.13 0.65 -24.25
N ARG A 190 -21.65 -0.48 -24.75
CA ARG A 190 -21.46 -1.80 -24.18
C ARG A 190 -19.97 -2.18 -24.10
N LEU A 191 -19.22 -2.04 -25.20
CA LEU A 191 -17.78 -2.33 -25.23
C LEU A 191 -16.97 -1.47 -24.25
N HIS A 192 -17.34 -0.19 -24.12
CA HIS A 192 -16.68 0.70 -23.15
C HIS A 192 -16.88 0.23 -21.70
N TYR A 193 -18.11 -0.10 -21.31
CA TYR A 193 -18.42 -0.59 -19.96
C TYR A 193 -17.85 -1.99 -19.69
N GLU A 194 -17.93 -2.92 -20.66
CA GLU A 194 -17.30 -4.23 -20.56
C GLU A 194 -15.78 -4.10 -20.33
N GLY A 195 -15.12 -3.16 -21.03
CA GLY A 195 -13.71 -2.86 -20.82
C GLY A 195 -13.39 -2.33 -19.41
N ILE A 196 -14.23 -1.45 -18.86
CA ILE A 196 -14.07 -0.95 -17.49
C ILE A 196 -14.24 -2.08 -16.47
N ILE A 197 -15.28 -2.91 -16.61
CA ILE A 197 -15.56 -4.04 -15.72
C ILE A 197 -14.42 -5.06 -15.77
N TYR A 198 -13.91 -5.36 -16.96
CA TYR A 198 -12.80 -6.30 -17.12
C TYR A 198 -11.54 -5.80 -16.41
N ARG A 199 -11.16 -4.52 -16.62
CA ARG A 199 -9.98 -3.93 -15.96
C ARG A 199 -10.10 -3.95 -14.44
N PHE A 200 -11.29 -3.63 -13.92
CA PHE A 200 -11.57 -3.69 -12.49
C PHE A 200 -11.39 -5.11 -11.95
N ASN A 201 -12.06 -6.11 -12.55
CA ASN A 201 -11.98 -7.50 -12.11
C ASN A 201 -10.56 -8.06 -12.20
N PHE A 202 -9.83 -7.74 -13.28
CA PHE A 202 -8.44 -8.15 -13.45
C PHE A 202 -7.55 -7.62 -12.33
N LEU A 203 -7.61 -6.31 -12.06
CA LEU A 203 -6.80 -5.70 -11.01
C LEU A 203 -7.17 -6.23 -9.62
N MET A 204 -8.46 -6.39 -9.35
CA MET A 204 -8.94 -6.95 -8.09
C MET A 204 -8.41 -8.37 -7.90
N LEU A 205 -8.60 -9.25 -8.88
CA LEU A 205 -8.14 -10.65 -8.80
C LEU A 205 -6.64 -10.74 -8.55
N ALA A 206 -5.84 -9.98 -9.31
CA ALA A 206 -4.39 -9.92 -9.12
C ALA A 206 -4.01 -9.50 -7.70
N THR A 207 -4.78 -8.58 -7.11
CA THR A 207 -4.54 -8.07 -5.76
C THR A 207 -4.87 -9.08 -4.68
N VAL A 208 -6.01 -9.77 -4.78
CA VAL A 208 -6.36 -10.82 -3.80
C VAL A 208 -5.37 -11.98 -3.89
N ILE A 209 -4.94 -12.36 -5.10
CA ILE A 209 -3.89 -13.37 -5.25
C ILE A 209 -2.60 -12.90 -4.59
N CYS A 210 -2.15 -11.67 -4.87
CA CYS A 210 -0.96 -11.10 -4.25
C CYS A 210 -1.05 -11.06 -2.73
N ALA A 211 -2.16 -10.56 -2.17
CA ALA A 211 -2.39 -10.49 -0.73
C ALA A 211 -2.44 -11.89 -0.09
N ALA A 212 -3.10 -12.86 -0.74
CA ALA A 212 -3.15 -14.24 -0.27
C ALA A 212 -1.76 -14.88 -0.24
N ILE A 213 -0.98 -14.70 -1.30
CA ILE A 213 0.41 -15.19 -1.35
C ILE A 213 1.23 -14.56 -0.23
N THR A 214 1.12 -13.24 -0.01
CA THR A 214 1.84 -12.55 1.08
C THR A 214 1.47 -13.11 2.44
N ILE A 215 0.19 -13.31 2.73
CA ILE A 215 -0.27 -13.84 4.04
C ILE A 215 0.17 -15.28 4.23
N ILE A 216 -0.03 -16.15 3.24
CA ILE A 216 0.37 -17.56 3.29
C ILE A 216 1.89 -17.65 3.51
N SER A 217 2.65 -16.89 2.74
CA SER A 217 4.10 -16.82 2.85
C SER A 217 4.55 -16.36 4.23
N PHE A 218 3.93 -15.30 4.76
CA PHE A 218 4.23 -14.80 6.10
C PHE A 218 3.95 -15.86 7.18
N ILE A 219 2.79 -16.54 7.11
CA ILE A 219 2.45 -17.61 8.06
C ILE A 219 3.47 -18.75 7.99
N LEU A 220 3.85 -19.17 6.78
CA LEU A 220 4.87 -20.21 6.59
C LEU A 220 6.22 -19.78 7.17
N SER A 221 6.63 -18.51 7.03
CA SER A 221 7.86 -17.98 7.65
C SER A 221 7.81 -18.10 9.17
N GLN A 222 6.71 -17.71 9.79
CA GLN A 222 6.56 -17.73 11.25
C GLN A 222 6.55 -19.17 11.79
N VAL A 223 5.92 -20.10 11.07
CA VAL A 223 5.93 -21.52 11.43
C VAL A 223 7.32 -22.12 11.25
N ALA A 224 8.00 -21.81 10.14
CA ALA A 224 9.35 -22.30 9.85
C ALA A 224 10.37 -21.78 10.87
N GLU A 225 10.34 -20.50 11.24
CA GLU A 225 11.20 -19.94 12.31
C GLU A 225 10.93 -20.61 13.67
N GLY A 226 9.68 -21.02 13.92
CA GLY A 226 9.31 -21.83 15.09
C GLY A 226 9.88 -23.25 15.06
N GLN A 227 9.92 -23.89 13.89
CA GLN A 227 10.44 -25.26 13.70
C GLN A 227 11.96 -25.33 13.58
N ASN A 228 12.61 -24.32 13.00
CA ASN A 228 14.08 -24.27 12.84
C ASN A 228 14.82 -24.18 14.19
N LYS A 229 14.12 -23.81 15.28
CA LYS A 229 14.65 -23.93 16.65
C LYS A 229 14.82 -25.38 17.12
N TRP A 230 14.26 -26.37 16.42
CA TRP A 230 14.18 -27.77 16.85
C TRP A 230 14.86 -28.76 15.91
N ASP A 231 15.16 -28.39 14.66
CA ASP A 231 15.81 -29.25 13.68
C ASP A 231 16.98 -28.51 13.02
N GLU A 232 18.21 -28.95 13.28
CA GLU A 232 19.45 -28.32 12.80
C GLU A 232 19.75 -28.59 11.30
N ASN A 233 18.89 -29.33 10.58
CA ASN A 233 19.25 -29.93 9.28
C ASN A 233 18.53 -29.37 8.04
N MET A 234 17.80 -28.26 8.11
CA MET A 234 17.15 -27.67 6.93
C MET A 234 17.76 -26.33 6.53
N GLU A 235 18.79 -26.37 5.66
CA GLU A 235 19.57 -25.22 5.16
C GLU A 235 18.82 -24.28 4.18
N MET A 236 17.49 -24.38 4.05
CA MET A 236 16.73 -23.43 3.23
C MET A 236 16.26 -22.24 4.08
N GLU A 237 16.89 -21.08 3.88
CA GLU A 237 16.48 -19.81 4.48
C GLU A 237 15.17 -19.30 3.84
N VAL A 238 14.05 -19.96 4.17
CA VAL A 238 12.70 -19.57 3.72
C VAL A 238 12.41 -18.11 4.07
N SER A 239 12.92 -17.62 5.21
CA SER A 239 12.80 -16.21 5.63
C SER A 239 13.40 -15.24 4.59
N SER A 240 14.59 -15.54 4.04
CA SER A 240 15.25 -14.69 3.03
C SER A 240 14.52 -14.69 1.68
N ALA A 241 13.84 -15.77 1.32
CA ALA A 241 13.09 -15.87 0.06
C ALA A 241 11.81 -15.03 0.07
N LEU A 242 11.37 -14.57 1.24
CA LEU A 242 10.14 -13.80 1.42
C LEU A 242 10.34 -12.28 1.46
N PHE A 243 11.55 -11.81 1.81
CA PHE A 243 11.89 -10.39 1.95
C PHE A 243 12.59 -9.81 0.71
#